data_AF-A0A3S9T1Y2-F1
#
_entry.id   AF-A0A3S9T1Y2-F1
#
_cell.length_a   1.000
_cell.length_b   1.000
_cell.length_c   1.000
_cell.angle_alpha   90.00
_cell.angle_beta   90.00
_cell.angle_gamma   90.00
#
_symmetry.space_group_name_H-M   'P 1'
#
loop_
_entity.id
_entity.type
_entity.pdbx_description
1 polymer ?
#
loop_
_entity_poly.entity_id
_entity_poly.type
_entity_poly.pdbx_seq_one_letter_code
_entity_poly.pdbx_strand_id
1 'polypeptide(L)'
;MRKRSFILIYCLIGILLFLTYLFISDPTQFNETDLFYHKDAIKLSKELARETWRDFDLTQIPVAYRKGDREYLVINDQVKARKPVLPVLAATAFLVDGQIQAFVPGKTEMDRIGVLVEGVTNGSVEEIFIQRFSFAEEDKVPDSLYLAVILHEAFHVYQLEQWGFKLLENTRELTNISEKEEKRIEEQLINLTKDQHISEWYQKEADLLFRILNAETKEKVLFLLNEFFDIRDTRRSRIKELLGIKGYMIAVAYERFYELMEGTATYFMVTALQKKGEEELMQQFLKRLEHLEKDKNRFYTLGMGICLVLDKWGQKGWHQHLFKSEVEPISLEELLHKMLKAN
;
A
#
# COMPACT_ATOMS: atom_id res chain seq x y z
N MET A 1 -56.26 -22.48 -31.75
CA MET A 1 -56.14 -21.30 -30.86
C MET A 1 -55.11 -21.44 -29.73
N ARG A 2 -54.90 -22.61 -29.10
CA ARG A 2 -53.98 -22.78 -27.94
C ARG A 2 -52.50 -22.41 -28.16
N LYS A 3 -51.91 -22.64 -29.34
CA LYS A 3 -50.47 -22.36 -29.60
C LYS A 3 -50.13 -20.86 -29.64
N ARG A 4 -51.05 -20.01 -30.13
CA ARG A 4 -50.81 -18.56 -30.24
C ARG A 4 -50.81 -17.88 -28.86
N SER A 5 -51.67 -18.34 -27.95
CA SER A 5 -51.72 -17.86 -26.56
C SER A 5 -50.47 -18.24 -25.78
N PHE A 6 -49.89 -19.42 -26.03
CA PHE A 6 -48.65 -19.87 -25.39
C PHE A 6 -47.43 -19.03 -25.79
N ILE A 7 -47.29 -18.71 -27.09
CA ILE A 7 -46.18 -17.87 -27.59
C ILE A 7 -46.25 -16.46 -26.99
N LEU A 8 -47.44 -15.88 -26.89
CA LEU A 8 -47.66 -14.56 -26.28
C LEU A 8 -47.23 -14.53 -24.80
N ILE A 9 -47.54 -15.58 -24.04
CA ILE A 9 -47.16 -15.69 -22.62
C ILE A 9 -45.64 -15.77 -22.47
N TYR A 10 -44.94 -16.57 -23.28
CA TYR A 10 -43.48 -16.67 -23.23
C TYR A 10 -42.77 -15.38 -23.66
N CYS A 11 -43.30 -14.67 -24.67
CA CYS A 11 -42.79 -13.34 -25.03
C CYS A 11 -42.97 -12.34 -23.88
N LEU A 12 -44.12 -12.38 -23.19
CA LEU A 12 -44.39 -11.54 -22.02
C LEU A 12 -43.45 -11.86 -20.86
N ILE A 13 -43.19 -13.14 -20.57
CA ILE A 13 -42.22 -13.57 -19.55
C ILE A 13 -40.81 -13.12 -19.94
N GLY A 14 -40.41 -13.25 -21.21
CA GLY A 14 -39.11 -12.80 -21.71
C GLY A 14 -38.92 -11.29 -21.59
N ILE A 15 -39.95 -10.49 -21.91
CA ILE A 15 -39.95 -9.03 -21.74
C ILE A 15 -39.91 -8.68 -20.24
N LEU A 16 -40.68 -9.38 -19.41
CA LEU A 16 -40.69 -9.16 -17.96
C LEU A 16 -39.31 -9.45 -17.37
N LEU A 17 -38.69 -10.57 -17.74
CA LEU A 17 -37.33 -10.96 -17.34
C LEU A 17 -36.28 -9.95 -17.81
N PHE A 18 -36.38 -9.47 -19.05
CA PHE A 18 -35.50 -8.45 -19.61
C PHE A 18 -35.67 -7.10 -18.90
N LEU A 19 -36.89 -6.69 -18.59
CA LEU A 19 -37.16 -5.48 -17.81
C LEU A 19 -36.67 -5.61 -16.36
N THR A 20 -36.90 -6.75 -15.69
CA THR A 20 -36.30 -7.00 -14.36
C THR A 20 -34.79 -7.03 -14.44
N TYR A 21 -34.18 -7.56 -15.51
CA TYR A 21 -32.74 -7.51 -15.70
C TYR A 21 -32.26 -6.06 -15.83
N LEU A 22 -32.96 -5.21 -16.59
CA LEU A 22 -32.63 -3.78 -16.73
C LEU A 22 -32.84 -2.96 -15.45
N PHE A 23 -33.81 -3.31 -14.59
CA PHE A 23 -34.11 -2.59 -13.35
C PHE A 23 -33.36 -3.12 -12.11
N ILE A 24 -33.04 -4.42 -12.07
CA ILE A 24 -32.28 -5.05 -10.96
C ILE A 24 -30.78 -5.00 -11.26
N SER A 25 -30.39 -5.09 -12.54
CA SER A 25 -29.02 -4.87 -13.00
C SER A 25 -28.96 -3.47 -13.58
N ASP A 26 -29.15 -2.44 -12.75
CA ASP A 26 -28.74 -1.10 -13.15
C ASP A 26 -27.24 -0.97 -12.85
N PRO A 27 -26.36 -1.12 -13.87
CA PRO A 27 -24.94 -0.92 -13.68
C PRO A 27 -24.60 0.54 -13.34
N THR A 28 -25.57 1.47 -13.21
CA THR A 28 -25.37 2.88 -12.81
C THR A 28 -25.46 3.12 -11.30
N GLN A 29 -26.01 2.17 -10.53
CA GLN A 29 -26.08 2.33 -9.08
C GLN A 29 -24.77 1.90 -8.45
N PHE A 30 -24.16 2.84 -7.73
CA PHE A 30 -23.06 2.53 -6.83
C PHE A 30 -23.53 1.47 -5.84
N ASN A 31 -22.76 0.39 -5.72
CA ASN A 31 -23.14 -0.75 -4.91
C ASN A 31 -23.24 -0.33 -3.43
N GLU A 32 -24.36 -0.64 -2.77
CA GLU A 32 -24.53 -0.40 -1.34
C GLU A 32 -23.40 -1.04 -0.52
N THR A 33 -22.82 -2.14 -1.00
CA THR A 33 -21.66 -2.80 -0.40
C THR A 33 -20.42 -1.90 -0.35
N ASP A 34 -20.01 -1.29 -1.46
CA ASP A 34 -18.81 -0.46 -1.49
C ASP A 34 -19.04 0.85 -0.71
N LEU A 35 -20.26 1.39 -0.76
CA LEU A 35 -20.64 2.53 0.08
C LEU A 35 -20.62 2.20 1.57
N PHE A 36 -21.05 0.98 1.94
CA PHE A 36 -21.00 0.48 3.31
C PHE A 36 -19.55 0.42 3.81
N TYR A 37 -18.65 -0.21 3.06
CA TYR A 37 -17.23 -0.29 3.44
C TYR A 37 -16.56 1.08 3.42
N HIS A 38 -16.89 1.98 2.48
CA HIS A 38 -16.38 3.34 2.50
C HIS A 38 -16.77 4.07 3.79
N LYS A 39 -18.04 3.99 4.20
CA LYS A 39 -18.51 4.60 5.45
C LYS A 39 -17.88 3.99 6.69
N ASP A 40 -17.63 2.68 6.69
CA ASP A 40 -16.94 2.03 7.81
C ASP A 40 -15.45 2.40 7.85
N ALA A 41 -14.79 2.53 6.69
CA ALA A 41 -13.44 3.05 6.57
C ALA A 41 -13.34 4.49 7.09
N ILE A 42 -14.36 5.34 6.87
CA ILE A 42 -14.42 6.70 7.44
C ILE A 42 -14.46 6.67 8.97
N LYS A 43 -15.18 5.72 9.58
CA LYS A 43 -15.21 5.59 11.04
C LYS A 43 -13.86 5.14 11.57
N LEU A 44 -13.29 4.11 10.95
CA LEU A 44 -12.00 3.56 11.33
C LEU A 44 -10.86 4.58 11.15
N SER A 45 -10.87 5.38 10.08
CA SER A 45 -9.87 6.42 9.86
C SER A 45 -9.88 7.47 10.96
N LYS A 46 -11.06 7.89 11.44
CA LYS A 46 -11.20 8.85 12.55
C LYS A 46 -10.65 8.32 13.87
N GLU A 47 -10.77 7.02 14.11
CA GLU A 47 -10.20 6.37 15.28
C GLU A 47 -8.67 6.31 15.16
N LEU A 48 -8.16 5.85 14.03
CA LEU A 48 -6.72 5.74 13.76
C LEU A 48 -6.03 7.12 13.77
N ALA A 49 -6.63 8.14 13.18
CA ALA A 49 -6.07 9.49 13.12
C ALA A 49 -5.82 10.10 14.51
N ARG A 50 -6.66 9.78 15.51
CA ARG A 50 -6.47 10.25 16.89
C ARG A 50 -5.18 9.72 17.52
N GLU A 51 -4.79 8.50 17.13
CA GLU A 51 -3.64 7.78 17.68
C GLU A 51 -2.37 7.96 16.85
N THR A 52 -2.51 8.15 15.53
CA THR A 52 -1.40 8.20 14.57
C THR A 52 -1.34 9.56 13.86
N TRP A 53 -1.86 9.67 12.63
CA TRP A 53 -1.85 10.87 11.81
C TRP A 53 -3.12 11.71 12.01
N ARG A 54 -3.05 12.69 12.91
CA ARG A 54 -4.19 13.55 13.27
C ARG A 54 -4.78 14.36 12.12
N ASP A 55 -3.96 14.67 11.12
CA ASP A 55 -4.37 15.47 9.97
C ASP A 55 -4.90 14.61 8.81
N PHE A 56 -4.90 13.29 8.95
CA PHE A 56 -5.50 12.38 7.97
C PHE A 56 -7.02 12.31 8.17
N ASP A 57 -7.78 12.71 7.15
CA ASP A 57 -9.24 12.62 7.14
C ASP A 57 -9.74 12.04 5.81
N LEU A 58 -10.19 10.77 5.86
CA LEU A 58 -10.73 10.08 4.69
C LEU A 58 -11.94 10.80 4.07
N THR A 59 -12.71 11.58 4.84
CA THR A 59 -13.88 12.27 4.29
C THR A 59 -13.52 13.32 3.23
N GLN A 60 -12.31 13.86 3.31
CA GLN A 60 -11.77 14.85 2.38
C GLN A 60 -11.06 14.22 1.18
N ILE A 61 -10.84 12.91 1.21
CA ILE A 61 -10.07 12.20 0.18
C ILE A 61 -11.02 11.62 -0.87
N PRO A 62 -10.88 12.01 -2.16
CA PRO A 62 -11.64 11.39 -3.23
C PRO A 62 -11.23 9.92 -3.44
N VAL A 63 -12.18 8.99 -3.30
CA VAL A 63 -11.96 7.56 -3.51
C VAL A 63 -12.80 7.06 -4.68
N ALA A 64 -12.14 6.57 -5.70
CA ALA A 64 -12.70 6.00 -6.92
C ALA A 64 -12.77 4.47 -6.81
N TYR A 65 -14.00 3.94 -6.77
CA TYR A 65 -14.27 2.51 -6.76
C TYR A 65 -14.52 1.99 -8.16
N ARG A 66 -13.72 1.03 -8.62
CA ARG A 66 -13.92 0.41 -9.94
C ARG A 66 -14.79 -0.83 -9.87
N LYS A 67 -15.77 -0.89 -10.77
CA LYS A 67 -16.67 -2.03 -11.00
C LYS A 67 -16.82 -2.27 -12.50
N GLY A 68 -16.12 -3.28 -13.02
CA GLY A 68 -16.10 -3.58 -14.46
C GLY A 68 -15.64 -2.40 -15.32
N ASP A 69 -16.55 -1.90 -16.16
CA ASP A 69 -16.36 -0.79 -17.11
C ASP A 69 -16.80 0.58 -16.55
N ARG A 70 -17.07 0.66 -15.24
CA ARG A 70 -17.51 1.88 -14.55
C ARG A 70 -16.70 2.15 -13.30
N GLU A 71 -16.69 3.42 -12.93
CA GLU A 71 -15.99 3.92 -11.76
C GLU A 71 -16.88 4.90 -11.00
N TYR A 72 -16.84 4.82 -9.68
CA TYR A 72 -17.66 5.61 -8.78
C TYR A 72 -16.76 6.41 -7.86
N LEU A 73 -16.71 7.72 -8.08
CA LEU A 73 -15.97 8.64 -7.24
C LEU A 73 -16.81 9.00 -6.01
N VAL A 74 -16.29 8.73 -4.83
CA VAL A 74 -16.89 9.07 -3.54
C VAL A 74 -16.06 10.17 -2.89
N ILE A 75 -16.69 11.30 -2.57
CA ILE A 75 -16.08 12.42 -1.84
C ILE A 75 -17.17 13.15 -1.05
N ASN A 76 -16.92 13.46 0.23
CA ASN A 76 -17.92 14.14 1.09
C ASN A 76 -19.33 13.53 1.02
N ASP A 77 -19.43 12.19 1.09
CA ASP A 77 -20.69 11.42 0.95
C ASP A 77 -21.42 11.56 -0.40
N GLN A 78 -20.84 12.28 -1.37
CA GLN A 78 -21.37 12.38 -2.72
C GLN A 78 -20.75 11.30 -3.60
N VAL A 79 -21.60 10.66 -4.41
CA VAL A 79 -21.19 9.61 -5.34
C VAL A 79 -21.40 10.09 -6.77
N LYS A 80 -20.34 10.07 -7.57
CA LYS A 80 -20.37 10.43 -8.99
C LYS A 80 -19.90 9.26 -9.84
N ALA A 81 -20.81 8.71 -10.64
CA ALA A 81 -20.47 7.72 -11.65
C ALA A 81 -19.71 8.38 -12.82
N ARG A 82 -18.65 7.73 -13.30
CA ARG A 82 -17.89 8.12 -14.49
C ARG A 82 -17.32 6.90 -15.22
N LYS A 83 -16.73 7.14 -16.40
CA LYS A 83 -15.91 6.13 -17.07
C LYS A 83 -14.61 5.92 -16.27
N PRO A 84 -14.05 4.70 -16.22
CA PRO A 84 -12.78 4.43 -15.57
C PRO A 84 -11.69 5.35 -16.09
N VAL A 85 -10.94 5.95 -15.17
CA VAL A 85 -9.80 6.80 -15.54
C VAL A 85 -8.61 5.94 -15.95
N LEU A 86 -8.36 4.87 -15.20
CA LEU A 86 -7.29 3.92 -15.48
C LEU A 86 -7.82 2.81 -16.40
N PRO A 87 -7.01 2.29 -17.35
CA PRO A 87 -7.42 1.20 -18.23
C PRO A 87 -7.54 -0.14 -17.48
N VAL A 88 -6.87 -0.27 -16.34
CA VAL A 88 -6.75 -1.51 -15.54
C VAL A 88 -7.39 -1.37 -14.16
N LEU A 89 -7.75 -2.50 -13.53
CA LEU A 89 -8.05 -2.54 -12.09
C LEU A 89 -6.77 -2.20 -11.34
N ALA A 90 -6.84 -1.24 -10.42
CA ALA A 90 -5.68 -0.75 -9.67
C ALA A 90 -6.10 -0.37 -8.26
N ALA A 91 -5.20 -0.66 -7.31
CA ALA A 91 -5.15 -0.07 -5.98
C ALA A 91 -3.95 0.88 -6.01
N THR A 92 -4.23 2.18 -6.09
CA THR A 92 -3.20 3.22 -6.23
C THR A 92 -3.77 4.60 -5.92
N ALA A 93 -2.90 5.60 -5.76
CA ALA A 93 -3.27 7.02 -5.80
C ALA A 93 -2.75 7.68 -7.10
N PHE A 94 -3.59 8.46 -7.79
CA PHE A 94 -3.26 9.05 -9.08
C PHE A 94 -3.86 10.45 -9.29
N LEU A 95 -3.14 11.32 -10.01
CA LEU A 95 -3.58 12.69 -10.31
C LEU A 95 -4.61 12.71 -11.46
N VAL A 96 -5.80 13.23 -11.19
CA VAL A 96 -6.88 13.40 -12.17
C VAL A 96 -7.41 14.82 -12.09
N ASP A 97 -7.38 15.55 -13.21
CA ASP A 97 -7.90 16.92 -13.31
C ASP A 97 -7.38 17.86 -12.21
N GLY A 98 -6.11 17.72 -11.81
CA GLY A 98 -5.46 18.54 -10.78
C GLY A 98 -5.73 18.11 -9.34
N GLN A 99 -6.43 16.99 -9.11
CA GLN A 99 -6.69 16.43 -7.78
C GLN A 99 -6.17 14.99 -7.70
N ILE A 100 -5.46 14.65 -6.62
CA ILE A 100 -4.99 13.28 -6.37
C ILE A 100 -6.17 12.47 -5.83
N GLN A 101 -6.41 11.29 -6.40
CA GLN A 101 -7.54 10.43 -6.06
C GLN A 101 -7.05 9.02 -5.74
N ALA A 102 -7.63 8.39 -4.72
CA ALA A 102 -7.40 6.99 -4.40
C ALA A 102 -8.25 6.13 -5.35
N PHE A 103 -7.68 5.09 -5.92
CA PHE A 103 -8.35 4.11 -6.75
C PHE A 103 -8.34 2.79 -6.00
N VAL A 104 -9.51 2.18 -5.85
CA VAL A 104 -9.68 0.92 -5.15
C VAL A 104 -10.62 0.04 -5.97
N PRO A 105 -10.31 -1.24 -6.20
CA PRO A 105 -11.30 -2.14 -6.78
C PRO A 105 -12.50 -2.31 -5.83
N GLY A 106 -13.71 -2.45 -6.37
CA GLY A 106 -14.89 -2.77 -5.54
C GLY A 106 -14.71 -4.08 -4.79
N LYS A 107 -15.41 -4.27 -3.66
CA LYS A 107 -15.28 -5.48 -2.82
C LYS A 107 -15.51 -6.76 -3.62
N THR A 108 -16.53 -6.80 -4.46
CA THR A 108 -16.83 -7.96 -5.30
C THR A 108 -15.70 -8.27 -6.28
N GLU A 109 -14.99 -7.24 -6.75
CA GLU A 109 -13.89 -7.41 -7.69
C GLU A 109 -12.64 -7.89 -6.96
N MET A 110 -12.39 -7.38 -5.75
CA MET A 110 -11.38 -7.92 -4.83
C MET A 110 -11.63 -9.39 -4.49
N ASP A 111 -12.87 -9.77 -4.17
CA ASP A 111 -13.22 -11.15 -3.85
C ASP A 111 -12.96 -12.08 -5.03
N ARG A 112 -13.33 -11.66 -6.26
CA ARG A 112 -13.03 -12.43 -7.47
C ARG A 112 -11.54 -12.60 -7.70
N ILE A 113 -10.74 -11.57 -7.42
CA ILE A 113 -9.29 -11.64 -7.51
C ILE A 113 -8.72 -12.60 -6.46
N GLY A 114 -9.24 -12.56 -5.22
CA GLY A 114 -8.90 -13.51 -4.14
C GLY A 114 -9.14 -14.96 -4.54
N VAL A 115 -10.27 -15.25 -5.20
CA VAL A 115 -10.57 -16.60 -5.77
C VAL A 115 -9.59 -17.00 -6.87
N LEU A 116 -9.11 -16.06 -7.68
CA LEU A 116 -8.19 -16.35 -8.79
C LEU A 116 -6.78 -16.75 -8.33
N VAL A 117 -6.40 -16.45 -7.09
CA VAL A 117 -5.08 -16.78 -6.53
C VAL A 117 -4.84 -18.30 -6.47
N GLU A 118 -5.88 -19.11 -6.24
CA GLU A 118 -5.74 -20.58 -6.18
C GLU A 118 -5.50 -21.25 -7.55
N GLY A 119 -5.56 -20.50 -8.66
CA GLY A 119 -5.59 -21.09 -10.02
C GLY A 119 -4.73 -20.45 -11.10
N VAL A 120 -3.92 -19.42 -10.81
CA VAL A 120 -3.18 -18.68 -11.85
C VAL A 120 -1.66 -18.74 -11.61
N THR A 121 -1.02 -19.66 -12.33
CA THR A 121 0.40 -19.56 -12.71
C THR A 121 0.47 -18.86 -14.06
N ASN A 122 0.99 -17.62 -14.16
CA ASN A 122 1.80 -17.07 -15.28
C ASN A 122 1.61 -15.54 -15.51
N GLY A 123 2.48 -14.74 -14.90
CA GLY A 123 3.16 -13.55 -15.42
C GLY A 123 2.36 -12.30 -15.83
N SER A 124 1.10 -12.07 -15.42
CA SER A 124 0.34 -10.87 -15.83
C SER A 124 0.36 -9.74 -14.78
N VAL A 125 0.00 -8.51 -15.19
CA VAL A 125 -0.14 -7.32 -14.33
C VAL A 125 -1.14 -7.54 -13.17
N GLU A 126 -2.03 -8.53 -13.30
CA GLU A 126 -2.93 -8.97 -12.23
C GLU A 126 -2.16 -9.68 -11.10
N GLU A 127 -1.02 -10.35 -11.37
CA GLU A 127 -0.16 -10.96 -10.34
C GLU A 127 0.43 -9.92 -9.39
N ILE A 128 0.74 -8.71 -9.86
CA ILE A 128 1.28 -7.62 -9.01
C ILE A 128 0.22 -7.15 -8.01
N PHE A 129 -1.05 -7.10 -8.45
CA PHE A 129 -2.16 -6.75 -7.59
C PHE A 129 -2.50 -7.88 -6.61
N ILE A 130 -2.50 -9.12 -7.11
CA ILE A 130 -2.74 -10.35 -6.34
C ILE A 130 -1.67 -10.53 -5.26
N GLN A 131 -0.37 -10.47 -5.58
CA GLN A 131 0.69 -10.68 -4.58
C GLN A 131 0.68 -9.65 -3.43
N ARG A 132 0.20 -8.43 -3.67
CA ARG A 132 0.12 -7.37 -2.66
C ARG A 132 -0.88 -7.66 -1.54
N PHE A 133 -2.00 -8.30 -1.88
CA PHE A 133 -3.15 -8.53 -0.98
C PHE A 133 -3.56 -10.01 -0.87
N SER A 134 -2.80 -10.91 -1.49
CA SER A 134 -3.05 -12.35 -1.44
C SER A 134 -2.69 -12.89 -0.06
N PHE A 135 -3.70 -13.41 0.61
CA PHE A 135 -3.57 -14.26 1.78
C PHE A 135 -4.21 -15.59 1.39
N ALA A 136 -3.36 -16.59 1.16
CA ALA A 136 -3.61 -17.70 0.25
C ALA A 136 -4.48 -18.84 0.80
N GLU A 137 -5.50 -18.56 1.63
CA GLU A 137 -6.27 -19.65 2.27
C GLU A 137 -7.80 -19.46 2.25
N GLU A 138 -8.33 -18.34 1.73
CA GLU A 138 -9.79 -18.09 1.72
C GLU A 138 -10.33 -17.65 0.35
N ASP A 139 -11.51 -18.19 -0.01
CA ASP A 139 -12.27 -17.86 -1.24
C ASP A 139 -12.66 -16.37 -1.36
N LYS A 140 -12.41 -15.54 -0.35
CA LYS A 140 -12.81 -14.12 -0.32
C LYS A 140 -11.80 -13.30 0.47
N VAL A 141 -11.70 -12.01 0.13
CA VAL A 141 -10.91 -11.05 0.90
C VAL A 141 -11.68 -10.73 2.19
N PRO A 142 -11.07 -10.91 3.39
CA PRO A 142 -11.71 -10.51 4.64
C PRO A 142 -12.14 -9.04 4.63
N ASP A 143 -13.30 -8.77 5.23
CA ASP A 143 -13.90 -7.44 5.25
C ASP A 143 -12.99 -6.39 5.89
N SER A 144 -12.33 -6.76 6.99
CA SER A 144 -11.35 -5.95 7.68
C SER A 144 -10.13 -5.62 6.82
N LEU A 145 -9.66 -6.58 6.03
CA LEU A 145 -8.59 -6.36 5.07
C LEU A 145 -9.04 -5.42 3.95
N TYR A 146 -10.25 -5.57 3.40
CA TYR A 146 -10.76 -4.65 2.39
C TYR A 146 -10.84 -3.21 2.89
N LEU A 147 -11.31 -3.02 4.12
CA LEU A 147 -11.30 -1.71 4.78
C LEU A 147 -9.88 -1.14 4.91
N ALA A 148 -8.93 -1.98 5.30
CA ALA A 148 -7.54 -1.58 5.45
C ALA A 148 -6.89 -1.21 4.10
N VAL A 149 -7.29 -1.84 2.99
CA VAL A 149 -6.88 -1.46 1.63
C VAL A 149 -7.42 -0.07 1.25
N ILE A 150 -8.71 0.22 1.52
CA ILE A 150 -9.26 1.56 1.29
C ILE A 150 -8.43 2.62 2.02
N LEU A 151 -8.08 2.35 3.27
CA LEU A 151 -7.27 3.24 4.10
C LEU A 151 -5.84 3.39 3.58
N HIS A 152 -5.21 2.31 3.12
CA HIS A 152 -3.87 2.34 2.52
C HIS A 152 -3.83 3.25 1.28
N GLU A 153 -4.75 3.05 0.35
CA GLU A 153 -4.77 3.85 -0.89
C GLU A 153 -5.15 5.31 -0.64
N ALA A 154 -6.07 5.56 0.29
CA ALA A 154 -6.36 6.92 0.73
C ALA A 154 -5.15 7.57 1.42
N PHE A 155 -4.38 6.80 2.20
CA PHE A 155 -3.19 7.32 2.85
C PHE A 155 -2.11 7.75 1.84
N HIS A 156 -2.02 7.08 0.69
CA HIS A 156 -1.17 7.55 -0.41
C HIS A 156 -1.59 8.91 -0.95
N VAL A 157 -2.89 9.22 -1.02
CA VAL A 157 -3.37 10.56 -1.40
C VAL A 157 -2.82 11.60 -0.43
N TYR A 158 -2.98 11.36 0.87
CA TYR A 158 -2.46 12.24 1.91
C TYR A 158 -0.94 12.43 1.81
N GLN A 159 -0.16 11.35 1.64
CA GLN A 159 1.30 11.44 1.48
C GLN A 159 1.70 12.28 0.26
N LEU A 160 1.06 12.03 -0.89
CA LEU A 160 1.38 12.73 -2.14
C LEU A 160 1.00 14.23 -2.06
N GLU A 161 -0.08 14.58 -1.35
CA GLU A 161 -0.45 15.99 -1.13
C GLU A 161 0.55 16.72 -0.23
N GLN A 162 1.13 16.05 0.78
CA GLN A 162 2.08 16.68 1.70
C GLN A 162 3.46 16.89 1.07
N TRP A 163 3.98 15.91 0.33
CA TRP A 163 5.37 15.95 -0.15
C TRP A 163 5.63 15.31 -1.52
N GLY A 164 4.61 14.73 -2.16
CA GLY A 164 4.68 14.25 -3.54
C GLY A 164 5.88 13.34 -3.80
N PHE A 165 6.63 13.64 -4.86
CA PHE A 165 7.86 12.93 -5.21
C PHE A 165 9.13 13.73 -4.86
N LYS A 166 9.03 14.74 -3.97
CA LYS A 166 10.11 15.69 -3.66
C LYS A 166 11.45 15.00 -3.34
N LEU A 167 11.43 13.88 -2.61
CA LEU A 167 12.65 13.13 -2.28
C LEU A 167 13.41 12.66 -3.54
N LEU A 168 12.68 12.09 -4.50
CA LEU A 168 13.25 11.63 -5.77
C LEU A 168 13.62 12.80 -6.67
N GLU A 169 12.78 13.84 -6.73
CA GLU A 169 13.04 15.07 -7.49
C GLU A 169 14.30 15.79 -7.00
N ASN A 170 14.42 16.05 -5.70
CA ASN A 170 15.61 16.65 -5.08
C ASN A 170 16.86 15.80 -5.37
N THR A 171 16.75 14.47 -5.33
CA THR A 171 17.89 13.59 -5.64
C THR A 171 18.30 13.69 -7.11
N ARG A 172 17.34 13.75 -8.03
CA ARG A 172 17.60 13.95 -9.47
C ARG A 172 18.30 15.29 -9.73
N GLU A 173 17.82 16.35 -9.09
CA GLU A 173 18.44 17.69 -9.17
C GLU A 173 19.87 17.70 -8.61
N LEU A 174 20.08 17.15 -7.41
CA LEU A 174 21.40 17.08 -6.77
C LEU A 174 22.42 16.25 -7.55
N THR A 175 21.98 15.15 -8.17
CA THR A 175 22.88 14.26 -8.94
C THR A 175 23.11 14.73 -10.37
N ASN A 176 22.29 15.68 -10.85
CA ASN A 176 22.23 16.13 -12.24
C ASN A 176 22.28 14.93 -13.21
N ILE A 177 21.41 13.94 -12.97
CA ILE A 177 21.36 12.71 -13.74
C ILE A 177 20.45 12.87 -14.95
N SER A 178 20.87 12.34 -16.11
CA SER A 178 19.97 12.27 -17.27
C SER A 178 18.96 11.13 -17.14
N GLU A 179 17.79 11.25 -17.76
CA GLU A 179 16.77 10.19 -17.77
C GLU A 179 17.31 8.83 -18.27
N LYS A 180 18.23 8.86 -19.24
CA LYS A 180 18.88 7.65 -19.75
C LYS A 180 19.79 6.99 -18.72
N GLU A 181 20.56 7.79 -17.97
CA GLU A 181 21.41 7.28 -16.91
C GLU A 181 20.59 6.75 -15.74
N GLU A 182 19.48 7.42 -15.41
CA GLU A 182 18.56 6.98 -14.36
C GLU A 182 17.97 5.61 -14.70
N LYS A 183 17.42 5.42 -15.91
CA LYS A 183 16.93 4.11 -16.36
C LYS A 183 17.99 3.02 -16.28
N ARG A 184 19.23 3.33 -16.65
CA ARG A 184 20.35 2.38 -16.52
C ARG A 184 20.62 2.02 -15.05
N ILE A 185 20.55 2.98 -14.13
CA ILE A 185 20.72 2.73 -12.70
C ILE A 185 19.55 1.92 -12.14
N GLU A 186 18.32 2.19 -12.56
CA GLU A 186 17.14 1.39 -12.20
C GLU A 186 17.29 -0.07 -12.65
N GLU A 187 17.72 -0.32 -13.89
CA GLU A 187 18.03 -1.66 -14.38
C GLU A 187 19.14 -2.34 -13.56
N GLN A 188 20.17 -1.58 -13.16
CA GLN A 188 21.21 -2.09 -12.28
C GLN A 188 20.67 -2.42 -10.88
N LEU A 189 19.80 -1.59 -10.31
CA LEU A 189 19.15 -1.82 -9.01
C LEU A 189 18.29 -3.09 -9.03
N ILE A 190 17.58 -3.36 -10.14
CA ILE A 190 16.85 -4.61 -10.34
C ILE A 190 17.81 -5.80 -10.38
N ASN A 191 18.99 -5.66 -10.97
CA ASN A 191 19.98 -6.74 -10.97
C ASN A 191 20.68 -6.92 -9.62
N LEU A 192 20.79 -5.88 -8.79
CA LEU A 192 21.33 -6.00 -7.43
C LEU A 192 20.44 -6.87 -6.53
N THR A 193 19.15 -7.04 -6.82
CA THR A 193 18.29 -7.97 -6.08
C THR A 193 18.63 -9.43 -6.35
N LYS A 194 19.43 -9.71 -7.38
CA LYS A 194 19.97 -11.04 -7.68
C LYS A 194 21.35 -11.25 -7.05
N ASP A 195 21.98 -10.21 -6.52
CA ASP A 195 23.22 -10.33 -5.74
C ASP A 195 22.89 -11.01 -4.40
N GLN A 196 23.54 -12.14 -4.16
CA GLN A 196 23.27 -12.97 -2.99
C GLN A 196 23.61 -12.23 -1.69
N HIS A 197 24.72 -11.51 -1.63
CA HIS A 197 25.14 -10.82 -0.40
C HIS A 197 24.23 -9.64 -0.08
N ILE A 198 23.84 -8.86 -1.09
CA ILE A 198 22.87 -7.77 -0.90
C ILE A 198 21.54 -8.31 -0.41
N SER A 199 21.05 -9.40 -0.99
CA SER A 199 19.81 -10.06 -0.57
C SER A 199 19.90 -10.58 0.87
N GLU A 200 21.01 -11.22 1.23
CA GLU A 200 21.26 -11.72 2.59
C GLU A 200 21.32 -10.58 3.63
N TRP A 201 21.91 -9.43 3.29
CA TRP A 201 21.92 -8.28 4.19
C TRP A 201 20.54 -7.66 4.36
N TYR A 202 19.73 -7.55 3.29
CA TYR A 202 18.34 -7.11 3.45
C TYR A 202 17.52 -8.07 4.33
N GLN A 203 17.69 -9.38 4.16
CA GLN A 203 17.04 -10.37 5.03
C GLN A 203 17.49 -10.21 6.49
N LYS A 204 18.80 -10.02 6.73
CA LYS A 204 19.32 -9.77 8.09
C LYS A 204 18.75 -8.50 8.72
N GLU A 205 18.57 -7.42 7.95
CA GLU A 205 17.89 -6.21 8.41
C GLU A 205 16.44 -6.53 8.87
N ALA A 206 15.70 -7.29 8.08
CA ALA A 206 14.34 -7.70 8.40
C ALA A 206 14.27 -8.59 9.65
N ASP A 207 15.17 -9.58 9.76
CA ASP A 207 15.30 -10.45 10.94
C ASP A 207 15.62 -9.64 12.21
N LEU A 208 16.47 -8.62 12.10
CA LEU A 208 16.80 -7.74 13.22
C LEU A 208 15.58 -6.91 13.64
N LEU A 209 14.82 -6.34 12.71
CA LEU A 209 13.56 -5.66 13.02
C LEU A 209 12.57 -6.60 13.72
N PHE A 210 12.41 -7.83 13.23
CA PHE A 210 11.56 -8.83 13.88
C PHE A 210 12.03 -9.16 15.31
N ARG A 211 13.34 -9.32 15.52
CA ARG A 211 13.93 -9.55 16.85
C ARG A 211 13.77 -8.34 17.78
N ILE A 212 13.83 -7.11 17.27
CA ILE A 212 13.56 -5.88 18.03
C ILE A 212 12.10 -5.81 18.45
N LEU A 213 11.17 -6.14 17.56
CA LEU A 213 9.74 -6.19 17.86
C LEU A 213 9.42 -7.23 18.94
N ASN A 214 10.17 -8.33 19.02
CA ASN A 214 10.03 -9.37 20.04
C ASN A 214 10.96 -9.20 21.25
N ALA A 215 11.72 -8.09 21.34
CA ALA A 215 12.54 -7.82 22.51
C ALA A 215 11.67 -7.49 23.73
N GLU A 216 12.21 -7.73 24.92
CA GLU A 216 11.53 -7.44 26.20
C GLU A 216 12.16 -6.27 26.95
N THR A 217 13.42 -5.93 26.62
CA THR A 217 14.18 -4.88 27.32
C THR A 217 14.74 -3.85 26.35
N LYS A 218 14.86 -2.62 26.84
CA LYS A 218 15.36 -1.49 26.05
C LYS A 218 16.84 -1.69 25.70
N GLU A 219 17.63 -2.28 26.58
CA GLU A 219 19.05 -2.57 26.34
C GLU A 219 19.22 -3.53 25.16
N LYS A 220 18.38 -4.57 25.07
CA LYS A 220 18.38 -5.51 23.95
C LYS A 220 17.95 -4.83 22.65
N VAL A 221 16.95 -3.95 22.70
CA VAL A 221 16.50 -3.15 21.55
C VAL A 221 17.64 -2.28 21.02
N LEU A 222 18.34 -1.54 21.89
CA LEU A 222 19.46 -0.68 21.48
C LEU A 222 20.61 -1.48 20.86
N PHE A 223 20.94 -2.63 21.43
CA PHE A 223 21.96 -3.54 20.89
C PHE A 223 21.60 -4.01 19.46
N LEU A 224 20.38 -4.52 19.27
CA LEU A 224 19.90 -5.01 17.98
C LEU A 224 19.77 -3.89 16.92
N LEU A 225 19.42 -2.68 17.35
CA LEU A 225 19.38 -1.52 16.45
C LEU A 225 20.76 -1.12 15.96
N ASN A 226 21.78 -1.18 16.82
CA ASN A 226 23.15 -0.94 16.37
C ASN A 226 23.57 -2.01 15.34
N GLU A 227 23.28 -3.30 15.59
CA GLU A 227 23.51 -4.35 14.58
C GLU A 227 22.77 -4.07 13.26
N PHE A 228 21.52 -3.57 13.33
CA PHE A 228 20.73 -3.21 12.16
C PHE A 228 21.40 -2.11 11.33
N PHE A 229 21.88 -1.05 11.98
CA PHE A 229 22.61 0.03 11.30
C PHE A 229 23.93 -0.46 10.70
N ASP A 230 24.69 -1.27 11.42
CA ASP A 230 25.97 -1.81 10.92
C ASP A 230 25.76 -2.65 9.64
N ILE A 231 24.72 -3.49 9.59
CA ILE A 231 24.37 -4.27 8.39
C ILE A 231 23.92 -3.36 7.25
N ARG A 232 23.06 -2.38 7.54
CA ARG A 232 22.57 -1.42 6.55
C ARG A 232 23.70 -0.60 5.94
N ASP A 233 24.64 -0.14 6.74
CA ASP A 233 25.83 0.61 6.30
C ASP A 233 26.78 -0.26 5.48
N THR A 234 26.97 -1.52 5.87
CA THR A 234 27.76 -2.49 5.11
C THR A 234 27.15 -2.73 3.73
N ARG A 235 25.84 -2.97 3.66
CA ARG A 235 25.11 -3.15 2.40
C ARG A 235 25.21 -1.91 1.51
N ARG A 236 24.98 -0.73 2.08
CA ARG A 236 25.05 0.55 1.37
C ARG A 236 26.46 0.86 0.85
N SER A 237 27.49 0.50 1.60
CA SER A 237 28.89 0.58 1.14
C SER A 237 29.13 -0.31 -0.07
N ARG A 238 28.62 -1.54 -0.06
CA ARG A 238 28.71 -2.45 -1.22
C ARG A 238 27.97 -1.91 -2.44
N ILE A 239 26.76 -1.37 -2.27
CA ILE A 239 25.99 -0.74 -3.36
C ILE A 239 26.79 0.41 -3.97
N LYS A 240 27.45 1.23 -3.13
CA LYS A 240 28.30 2.33 -3.57
C LYS A 240 29.53 1.86 -4.35
N GLU A 241 30.15 0.75 -3.97
CA GLU A 241 31.23 0.14 -4.76
C GLU A 241 30.75 -0.30 -6.14
N LEU A 242 29.56 -0.91 -6.23
CA LEU A 242 29.02 -1.47 -7.47
C LEU A 242 28.48 -0.41 -8.43
N LEU A 243 27.83 0.63 -7.92
CA LEU A 243 27.12 1.64 -8.73
C LEU A 243 27.82 3.01 -8.78
N GLY A 244 28.86 3.21 -7.97
CA GLY A 244 29.47 4.52 -7.75
C GLY A 244 28.57 5.48 -6.95
N ILE A 245 29.06 6.70 -6.72
CA ILE A 245 28.40 7.67 -5.83
C ILE A 245 26.99 8.06 -6.31
N LYS A 246 26.81 8.31 -7.62
CA LYS A 246 25.50 8.71 -8.16
C LYS A 246 24.47 7.59 -8.04
N GLY A 247 24.85 6.37 -8.43
CA GLY A 247 23.97 5.21 -8.31
C GLY A 247 23.65 4.86 -6.86
N TYR A 248 24.60 5.05 -5.94
CA TYR A 248 24.35 4.94 -4.51
C TYR A 248 23.32 5.96 -4.01
N MET A 249 23.46 7.24 -4.36
CA MET A 249 22.52 8.28 -3.93
C MET A 249 21.10 7.97 -4.41
N ILE A 250 20.96 7.52 -5.66
CA ILE A 250 19.67 7.13 -6.23
C ILE A 250 19.12 5.88 -5.53
N ALA A 251 19.96 4.87 -5.27
CA ALA A 251 19.55 3.66 -4.55
C ALA A 251 18.97 3.97 -3.16
N VAL A 252 19.65 4.84 -2.40
CA VAL A 252 19.22 5.26 -1.07
C VAL A 252 17.96 6.12 -1.13
N ALA A 253 17.84 7.01 -2.13
CA ALA A 253 16.62 7.79 -2.32
C ALA A 253 15.42 6.88 -2.64
N TYR A 254 15.58 5.86 -3.48
CA TYR A 254 14.55 4.87 -3.74
C TYR A 254 14.18 4.06 -2.50
N GLU A 255 15.16 3.58 -1.73
CA GLU A 255 14.93 2.87 -0.47
C GLU A 255 14.10 3.74 0.49
N ARG A 256 14.55 4.96 0.77
CA ARG A 256 13.86 5.90 1.65
C ARG A 256 12.46 6.27 1.15
N PHE A 257 12.32 6.49 -0.16
CA PHE A 257 11.03 6.82 -0.77
C PHE A 257 10.03 5.70 -0.55
N TYR A 258 10.40 4.44 -0.85
CA TYR A 258 9.48 3.31 -0.69
C TYR A 258 9.25 2.92 0.78
N GLU A 259 10.28 2.99 1.63
CA GLU A 259 10.11 2.82 3.08
C GLU A 259 9.11 3.85 3.63
N LEU A 260 9.20 5.11 3.17
CA LEU A 260 8.28 6.17 3.60
C LEU A 260 6.89 6.03 2.99
N MET A 261 6.75 5.90 1.66
CA MET A 261 5.45 5.79 0.99
C MET A 261 4.71 4.51 1.39
N GLU A 262 5.29 3.37 1.06
CA GLU A 262 4.61 2.08 1.12
C GLU A 262 4.74 1.45 2.50
N GLY A 263 5.89 1.66 3.17
CA GLY A 263 6.09 1.17 4.53
C GLY A 263 5.16 1.85 5.54
N THR A 264 4.98 3.18 5.48
CA THR A 264 4.04 3.85 6.40
C THR A 264 2.57 3.59 6.04
N ALA A 265 2.22 3.42 4.76
CA ALA A 265 0.87 3.01 4.35
C ALA A 265 0.56 1.58 4.80
N THR A 266 1.51 0.66 4.68
CA THR A 266 1.37 -0.72 5.18
C THR A 266 1.29 -0.75 6.71
N TYR A 267 2.07 0.07 7.42
CA TYR A 267 1.91 0.23 8.87
C TYR A 267 0.52 0.76 9.24
N PHE A 268 -0.02 1.73 8.49
CA PHE A 268 -1.38 2.24 8.71
C PHE A 268 -2.43 1.15 8.52
N MET A 269 -2.28 0.32 7.49
CA MET A 269 -3.08 -0.87 7.24
C MET A 269 -3.02 -1.88 8.40
N VAL A 270 -1.82 -2.22 8.87
CA VAL A 270 -1.60 -3.13 10.00
C VAL A 270 -2.24 -2.60 11.28
N THR A 271 -2.14 -1.30 11.53
CA THR A 271 -2.78 -0.65 12.68
C THR A 271 -4.31 -0.70 12.55
N ALA A 272 -4.85 -0.55 11.35
CA ALA A 272 -6.29 -0.70 11.08
C ALA A 272 -6.78 -2.13 11.38
N LEU A 273 -6.03 -3.15 10.94
CA LEU A 273 -6.31 -4.56 11.24
C LEU A 273 -6.26 -4.84 12.75
N GLN A 274 -5.25 -4.30 13.45
CA GLN A 274 -5.13 -4.41 14.90
C GLN A 274 -6.37 -3.83 15.61
N LYS A 275 -6.88 -2.68 15.17
CA LYS A 275 -8.10 -2.08 15.73
C LYS A 275 -9.36 -2.90 15.46
N LYS A 276 -9.39 -3.64 14.37
CA LYS A 276 -10.48 -4.60 14.07
C LYS A 276 -10.32 -5.93 14.82
N GLY A 277 -9.23 -6.14 15.57
CA GLY A 277 -8.97 -7.38 16.31
C GLY A 277 -8.47 -8.52 15.43
N GLU A 278 -7.92 -8.20 14.25
CA GLU A 278 -7.50 -9.19 13.23
C GLU A 278 -6.06 -9.64 13.47
N GLU A 279 -5.84 -10.33 14.59
CA GLU A 279 -4.50 -10.74 15.02
C GLU A 279 -3.83 -11.68 14.02
N GLU A 280 -4.57 -12.63 13.44
CA GLU A 280 -4.03 -13.57 12.47
C GLU A 280 -3.54 -12.89 11.20
N LEU A 281 -4.33 -11.97 10.63
CA LEU A 281 -3.93 -11.17 9.47
C LEU A 281 -2.73 -10.29 9.80
N MET A 282 -2.72 -9.66 10.97
CA MET A 282 -1.58 -8.88 11.45
C MET A 282 -0.29 -9.73 11.52
N GLN A 283 -0.37 -10.96 12.03
CA GLN A 283 0.76 -11.87 12.07
C GLN A 283 1.26 -12.25 10.67
N GLN A 284 0.38 -12.35 9.68
CA GLN A 284 0.79 -12.60 8.29
C GLN A 284 1.65 -11.46 7.72
N PHE A 285 1.38 -10.20 8.08
CA PHE A 285 2.28 -9.09 7.73
C PHE A 285 3.62 -9.19 8.45
N LEU A 286 3.63 -9.53 9.74
CA LEU A 286 4.87 -9.66 10.51
C LEU A 286 5.77 -10.79 9.98
N LYS A 287 5.16 -11.92 9.56
CA LYS A 287 5.88 -13.05 8.94
C LYS A 287 6.62 -12.67 7.66
N ARG A 288 6.25 -11.59 6.96
CA ARG A 288 6.99 -11.09 5.80
C ARG A 288 8.40 -10.62 6.16
N LEU A 289 8.65 -10.25 7.42
CA LEU A 289 10.01 -9.95 7.88
C LEU A 289 10.91 -11.19 7.90
N GLU A 290 10.34 -12.38 8.13
CA GLU A 290 11.10 -13.65 8.15
C GLU A 290 11.47 -14.13 6.74
N HIS A 291 10.72 -13.70 5.72
CA HIS A 291 10.93 -14.10 4.32
C HIS A 291 10.74 -12.88 3.41
N LEU A 292 11.79 -12.05 3.34
CA LEU A 292 11.73 -10.80 2.61
C LEU A 292 11.72 -11.06 1.10
N GLU A 293 10.77 -10.42 0.42
CA GLU A 293 10.72 -10.44 -1.04
C GLU A 293 11.98 -9.80 -1.64
N LYS A 294 12.37 -10.23 -2.84
CA LYS A 294 13.59 -9.71 -3.49
C LYS A 294 13.32 -8.45 -4.33
N ASP A 295 12.07 -8.12 -4.63
CA ASP A 295 11.73 -6.95 -5.42
C ASP A 295 11.57 -5.68 -4.54
N LYS A 296 10.94 -4.63 -5.09
CA LYS A 296 10.70 -3.37 -4.39
C LYS A 296 9.89 -3.51 -3.10
N ASN A 297 9.05 -4.54 -2.97
CA ASN A 297 8.19 -4.78 -1.81
C ASN A 297 9.02 -5.03 -0.53
N ARG A 298 10.30 -5.40 -0.67
CA ARG A 298 11.24 -5.45 0.45
C ARG A 298 11.29 -4.16 1.25
N PHE A 299 11.24 -3.01 0.58
CA PHE A 299 11.27 -1.70 1.21
C PHE A 299 9.96 -1.41 1.96
N TYR A 300 8.86 -2.04 1.53
CA TYR A 300 7.55 -1.83 2.12
C TYR A 300 7.51 -2.58 3.44
N THR A 301 7.95 -3.84 3.43
CA THR A 301 8.10 -4.68 4.62
C THR A 301 9.10 -4.09 5.61
N LEU A 302 10.27 -3.63 5.16
CA LEU A 302 11.26 -2.97 6.02
C LEU A 302 10.70 -1.67 6.61
N GLY A 303 10.10 -0.80 5.79
CA GLY A 303 9.51 0.45 6.25
C GLY A 303 8.38 0.22 7.27
N MET A 304 7.50 -0.75 7.04
CA MET A 304 6.49 -1.19 8.00
C MET A 304 7.13 -1.66 9.30
N GLY A 305 8.15 -2.53 9.23
CA GLY A 305 8.90 -3.02 10.39
C GLY A 305 9.52 -1.88 11.21
N ILE A 306 10.12 -0.89 10.55
CA ILE A 306 10.66 0.30 11.21
C ILE A 306 9.54 1.10 11.90
N CYS A 307 8.40 1.30 11.25
CA CYS A 307 7.26 2.01 11.86
C CYS A 307 6.74 1.29 13.12
N LEU A 308 6.65 -0.04 13.09
CA LEU A 308 6.24 -0.85 14.24
C LEU A 308 7.27 -0.76 15.39
N VAL A 309 8.56 -0.72 15.07
CA VAL A 309 9.62 -0.51 16.07
C VAL A 309 9.50 0.87 16.71
N LEU A 310 9.28 1.91 15.90
CA LEU A 310 9.06 3.28 16.37
C LEU A 310 7.80 3.39 17.23
N ASP A 311 6.75 2.67 16.89
CA ASP A 311 5.50 2.65 17.66
C ASP A 311 5.68 1.96 19.02
N LYS A 312 6.36 0.81 19.04
CA LYS A 312 6.59 0.04 20.27
C LYS A 312 7.63 0.67 21.21
N TRP A 313 8.71 1.20 20.66
CA TRP A 313 9.91 1.60 21.42
C TRP A 313 10.29 3.08 21.29
N GLY A 314 9.74 3.77 20.31
CA GLY A 314 10.08 5.16 20.01
C GLY A 314 9.38 6.19 20.89
N GLN A 315 9.58 7.45 20.54
CA GLN A 315 8.88 8.55 21.20
C GLN A 315 7.41 8.58 20.77
N LYS A 316 6.52 8.85 21.72
CA LYS A 316 5.09 9.02 21.43
C LYS A 316 4.90 10.13 20.39
N GLY A 317 4.09 9.85 19.37
CA GLY A 317 3.79 10.80 18.30
C GLY A 317 4.91 10.98 17.27
N TRP A 318 5.81 10.00 17.12
CA TRP A 318 6.87 10.01 16.10
C TRP A 318 6.34 10.31 14.69
N HIS A 319 5.13 9.84 14.37
CA HIS A 319 4.44 10.05 13.10
C HIS A 319 4.29 11.53 12.76
N GLN A 320 4.08 12.38 13.77
CA GLN A 320 3.91 13.83 13.60
C GLN A 320 5.21 14.51 13.12
N HIS A 321 6.36 13.85 13.20
CA HIS A 321 7.62 14.43 12.76
C HIS A 321 7.97 14.10 11.32
N LEU A 322 7.34 13.08 10.72
CA LEU A 322 7.66 12.64 9.35
C LEU A 322 7.38 13.72 8.30
N PHE A 323 6.24 14.40 8.42
CA PHE A 323 5.71 15.29 7.37
C PHE A 323 5.82 16.78 7.71
N LYS A 324 6.60 17.17 8.73
CA LYS A 324 6.71 18.57 9.19
C LYS A 324 7.67 19.45 8.39
N SER A 325 8.47 18.87 7.50
CA SER A 325 9.50 19.60 6.76
C SER A 325 8.99 19.99 5.37
N GLU A 326 9.07 21.26 5.04
CA GLU A 326 8.66 21.79 3.72
C GLU A 326 9.61 21.36 2.59
N VAL A 327 10.87 21.05 2.94
CA VAL A 327 11.99 20.80 2.01
C VAL A 327 12.13 19.31 1.68
N GLU A 328 12.14 18.45 2.70
CA GLU A 328 12.27 16.99 2.55
C GLU A 328 11.71 16.30 3.81
N PRO A 329 10.86 15.27 3.66
CA PRO A 329 10.36 14.53 4.82
C PRO A 329 11.52 13.86 5.57
N ILE A 330 11.39 13.75 6.89
CA ILE A 330 12.37 13.04 7.71
C ILE A 330 12.29 11.55 7.36
N SER A 331 13.43 10.92 7.07
CA SER A 331 13.45 9.48 6.80
C SER A 331 13.11 8.66 8.06
N LEU A 332 12.49 7.48 7.87
CA LEU A 332 12.22 6.56 8.98
C LEU A 332 13.50 6.15 9.72
N GLU A 333 14.60 6.01 8.97
CA GLU A 333 15.94 5.77 9.46
C GLU A 333 16.42 6.87 10.43
N GLU A 334 16.22 8.14 10.09
CA GLU A 334 16.57 9.27 10.97
C GLU A 334 15.79 9.26 12.28
N LEU A 335 14.51 8.85 12.24
CA LEU A 335 13.72 8.69 13.47
C LEU A 335 14.26 7.55 14.35
N LEU A 336 14.67 6.42 13.76
CA LEU A 336 15.34 5.35 14.51
C LEU A 336 16.67 5.82 15.11
N HIS A 337 17.47 6.61 14.38
CA HIS A 337 18.68 7.19 14.94
C HIS A 337 18.41 8.14 16.11
N LYS A 338 17.34 8.95 16.05
CA LYS A 338 16.94 9.79 17.19
C LYS A 338 16.58 8.95 18.41
N MET A 339 15.97 7.79 18.21
CA MET A 339 15.67 6.85 19.29
C MET A 339 16.94 6.32 19.97
N LEU A 340 18.02 6.07 19.21
CA LEU A 340 19.33 5.72 19.78
C LEU A 340 19.95 6.88 20.58
N LYS A 341 19.85 8.12 20.07
CA LYS A 341 20.52 9.31 20.64
C LYS A 341 19.77 9.99 21.79
N ALA A 342 18.48 9.73 21.97
CA ALA A 342 17.66 10.33 23.02
C ALA A 342 17.87 9.71 24.42
N ASN A 343 18.91 8.89 24.57
CA ASN A 343 19.36 8.26 25.81
C ASN A 343 20.88 8.41 25.93
#